data_AF-A0A0H2VHL2-F1
#
_entry.id   AF-A0A0H2VHL2-F1
#
_cell.length_a   1.000
_cell.length_b   1.000
_cell.length_c   1.000
_cell.angle_alpha   90.00
_cell.angle_beta   90.00
_cell.angle_gamma   90.00
#
_symmetry.space_group_name_H-M   'P 1'
#
loop_
_entity.id
_entity.type
_entity.pdbx_description
1 polymer ?
#
loop_
_entity_poly.entity_id
_entity_poly.type
_entity_poly.pdbx_seq_one_letter_code
_entity_poly.pdbx_strand_id
1 'polypeptide(L)'
;MLWHLIFMIPTIIGYSFGMFCLISSETFKSKGFLLLGVGIFIFSLIYILIYSLVTLIPNVAILSRRFHDRSMTMTLPIIFYVFTVIVSGFNYLPNIDNSAVLIFMGIICLIYWIGSILILVLTCLDSKTESNKYGPSPKYNRNETNFHGDNANPVDK
;
A
#
# COMPACT_ATOMS: atom_id res chain seq x y z
N MET A 1 -4.07 0.55 11.93
CA MET A 1 -4.46 1.65 11.04
C MET A 1 -5.95 2.01 11.18
N LEU A 2 -6.43 2.28 12.41
CA LEU A 2 -7.83 2.69 12.65
C LEU A 2 -8.18 4.01 11.95
N TRP A 3 -7.19 4.90 11.86
CA TRP A 3 -7.30 6.19 11.19
C TRP A 3 -7.69 6.05 9.70
N HIS A 4 -7.14 5.06 8.98
CA HIS A 4 -7.52 4.85 7.59
C HIS A 4 -8.99 4.48 7.42
N LEU A 5 -9.53 3.69 8.35
CA LEU A 5 -10.94 3.31 8.34
C LEU A 5 -11.84 4.52 8.62
N ILE A 6 -11.46 5.38 9.56
CA ILE A 6 -12.21 6.61 9.87
C ILE A 6 -12.31 7.54 8.65
N PHE A 7 -11.24 7.72 7.89
CA PHE A 7 -11.20 8.65 6.75
C PHE A 7 -11.79 8.07 5.47
N MET A 8 -11.91 6.74 5.38
CA MET A 8 -12.48 6.06 4.21
C MET A 8 -13.98 5.81 4.33
N ILE A 9 -14.54 5.71 5.54
CA ILE A 9 -15.98 5.47 5.75
C ILE A 9 -16.87 6.48 5.01
N PRO A 10 -16.68 7.80 5.13
CA PRO A 10 -17.54 8.78 4.46
C PRO A 10 -17.52 8.62 2.94
N THR A 11 -16.35 8.31 2.40
CA THR A 11 -16.13 8.14 0.97
C THR A 11 -16.74 6.85 0.44
N ILE A 12 -16.69 5.75 1.19
CA ILE A 12 -17.35 4.50 0.84
C ILE A 12 -18.88 4.67 0.83
N ILE A 13 -19.42 5.41 1.80
CA ILE A 13 -20.86 5.74 1.85
C ILE A 13 -21.25 6.65 0.68
N GLY A 14 -20.45 7.68 0.40
CA GLY A 14 -20.68 8.58 -0.74
C GLY A 14 -20.64 7.85 -2.08
N TYR A 15 -19.67 6.96 -2.26
CA TYR A 15 -19.53 6.14 -3.47
C TYR A 15 -20.72 5.20 -3.67
N SER A 16 -21.14 4.47 -2.62
CA SER A 16 -22.28 3.56 -2.70
C SER A 16 -23.59 4.30 -2.96
N PHE A 17 -23.78 5.47 -2.35
CA PHE A 17 -24.93 6.33 -2.59
C PHE A 17 -24.94 6.91 -4.02
N GLY A 18 -23.78 7.34 -4.54
CA GLY A 18 -23.63 7.78 -5.93
C GLY A 18 -24.02 6.69 -6.92
N MET A 19 -23.53 5.45 -6.71
CA MET A 19 -23.89 4.30 -7.54
C MET A 19 -25.38 3.96 -7.47
N PHE A 20 -25.99 4.00 -6.29
CA PHE A 20 -27.42 3.79 -6.12
C PHE A 20 -28.26 4.84 -6.88
N CYS A 21 -27.83 6.10 -6.83
CA CYS A 21 -28.48 7.21 -7.53
C CYS A 21 -28.38 7.06 -9.07
N LEU A 22 -27.23 6.61 -9.59
CA LEU A 22 -27.03 6.32 -11.01
C LEU A 22 -27.92 5.17 -11.51
N ILE A 23 -28.04 4.08 -10.75
CA ILE A 23 -28.93 2.96 -11.10
C ILE A 23 -30.40 3.41 -11.09
N SER A 24 -30.77 4.23 -10.10
CA SER A 24 -32.12 4.78 -9.98
C SER A 24 -32.44 5.76 -11.13
N SER A 25 -31.44 6.50 -11.63
CA SER A 25 -31.59 7.44 -12.75
C SER A 25 -32.12 6.76 -14.02
N GLU A 26 -31.57 5.60 -14.38
CA GLU A 26 -32.02 4.84 -15.56
C GLU A 26 -33.46 4.35 -15.42
N THR A 27 -33.89 4.03 -14.19
CA THR A 27 -35.24 3.53 -13.89
C THR A 27 -36.29 4.65 -13.98
N PHE A 28 -35.98 5.84 -13.46
CA PHE A 28 -36.93 6.96 -13.40
C PHE A 28 -36.83 7.94 -14.59
N LYS A 29 -35.89 7.71 -15.54
CA LYS A 29 -35.62 8.59 -16.70
C LYS A 29 -35.52 10.09 -16.35
N SER A 30 -35.04 10.40 -15.14
CA SER A 30 -34.95 11.76 -14.63
C SER A 30 -33.51 12.26 -14.68
N LYS A 31 -33.30 13.37 -15.41
CA LYS A 31 -31.97 14.01 -15.52
C LYS A 31 -31.44 14.52 -14.17
N GLY A 32 -32.31 14.79 -13.20
CA GLY A 32 -31.92 15.26 -11.87
C GLY A 32 -31.17 14.21 -11.05
N PHE A 33 -31.66 12.96 -11.09
CA PHE A 33 -30.99 11.83 -10.43
C PHE A 33 -29.65 11.51 -11.12
N LEU A 34 -29.58 11.65 -12.45
CA LEU A 34 -28.33 11.48 -13.19
C LEU A 34 -27.26 12.46 -12.72
N LEU A 35 -27.59 13.76 -12.68
CA LEU A 35 -26.63 14.81 -12.29
C LEU A 35 -26.12 14.60 -10.87
N LEU A 36 -27.03 14.29 -9.94
CA LEU A 36 -26.70 14.07 -8.53
C LEU A 36 -25.81 12.84 -8.36
N GLY A 37 -26.15 11.72 -9.02
CA GLY A 37 -25.38 10.49 -8.98
C GLY A 37 -23.97 10.65 -9.55
N VAL A 38 -23.84 11.28 -10.72
CA VAL A 38 -22.54 11.55 -11.35
C VAL A 38 -21.70 12.49 -10.48
N GLY A 39 -22.27 13.56 -9.94
CA GLY A 39 -21.55 14.52 -9.11
C GLY A 39 -20.94 13.90 -7.85
N ILE A 40 -21.72 13.13 -7.11
CA ILE A 40 -21.26 12.45 -5.88
C ILE A 40 -20.24 11.36 -6.22
N PHE A 41 -20.44 10.64 -7.32
CA PHE A 41 -19.51 9.60 -7.78
C PHE A 41 -18.14 10.19 -8.12
N ILE A 42 -18.10 11.26 -8.91
CA ILE A 42 -16.85 11.95 -9.27
C ILE A 42 -16.14 12.50 -8.04
N PHE A 43 -16.86 13.16 -7.13
CA PHE A 43 -16.27 13.70 -5.90
C PHE A 43 -15.66 12.59 -5.03
N SER A 44 -16.36 11.46 -4.91
CA SER A 44 -15.87 10.29 -4.17
C SER A 44 -14.61 9.70 -4.80
N LEU A 45 -14.56 9.59 -6.14
CA LEU A 45 -13.37 9.12 -6.85
C LEU A 45 -12.16 10.06 -6.66
N ILE A 46 -12.36 11.37 -6.77
CA ILE A 46 -11.30 12.36 -6.57
C ILE A 46 -10.74 12.26 -5.14
N TYR A 47 -11.63 12.13 -4.13
CA TYR A 47 -11.19 11.96 -2.75
C TYR A 47 -10.34 10.70 -2.57
N ILE A 48 -10.76 9.55 -3.12
CA ILE A 48 -10.00 8.29 -3.04
C ILE A 48 -8.62 8.46 -3.67
N LEU A 49 -8.54 9.13 -4.82
CA LEU A 49 -7.29 9.36 -5.53
C LEU A 49 -6.33 10.26 -4.75
N ILE A 50 -6.83 11.36 -4.17
CA ILE A 50 -6.00 12.24 -3.34
C ILE A 50 -5.53 11.49 -2.09
N TYR A 51 -6.44 10.76 -1.44
CA TYR A 51 -6.14 10.03 -0.23
C TYR A 51 -5.11 8.91 -0.45
N SER A 52 -5.19 8.19 -1.57
CA SER A 52 -4.22 7.15 -1.91
C SER A 52 -2.83 7.73 -2.17
N LEU A 53 -2.73 8.91 -2.80
CA LEU A 53 -1.47 9.62 -3.01
C LEU A 53 -0.86 10.15 -1.71
N VAL A 54 -1.67 10.72 -0.81
CA VAL A 54 -1.17 11.26 0.47
C VAL A 54 -0.67 10.14 1.38
N THR A 55 -1.37 9.00 1.41
CA THR A 55 -0.99 7.86 2.26
C THR A 55 0.13 6.99 1.66
N LEU A 56 0.49 7.22 0.39
CA LEU A 56 1.56 6.53 -0.31
C LEU A 56 2.90 6.61 0.43
N ILE A 57 3.34 7.83 0.74
CA ILE A 57 4.66 8.09 1.35
C ILE A 57 4.74 7.50 2.77
N PRO A 58 3.76 7.74 3.68
CA PRO A 58 3.80 7.17 5.03
C PRO A 58 3.82 5.64 5.04
N ASN A 59 3.06 4.98 4.17
CA ASN A 59 2.99 3.51 4.14
C ASN A 59 4.31 2.88 3.74
N VAL A 60 4.97 3.42 2.71
CA VAL A 60 6.31 2.96 2.31
C VAL A 60 7.36 3.26 3.37
N ALA A 61 7.28 4.43 4.04
CA ALA A 61 8.22 4.82 5.08
C ALA A 61 8.16 3.90 6.31
N ILE A 62 6.95 3.52 6.77
CA ILE A 62 6.79 2.61 7.91
C ILE A 62 7.35 1.22 7.56
N LEU A 63 7.10 0.74 6.34
CA LEU A 63 7.60 -0.56 5.91
C LEU A 63 9.13 -0.56 5.81
N SER A 64 9.71 0.48 5.20
CA SER A 64 11.17 0.69 5.16
C SER A 64 11.80 0.67 6.55
N ARG A 65 11.18 1.34 7.53
CA ARG A 65 11.67 1.35 8.92
C ARG A 65 11.73 -0.06 9.51
N ARG A 66 10.67 -0.85 9.35
CA ARG A 66 10.63 -2.22 9.88
C ARG A 66 11.67 -3.14 9.22
N PHE A 67 11.98 -2.93 7.94
CA PHE A 67 13.07 -3.64 7.28
C PHE A 67 14.45 -3.20 7.79
N HIS A 68 14.63 -1.90 8.06
CA HIS A 68 15.87 -1.40 8.67
C HIS A 68 16.09 -1.97 10.07
N ASP A 69 15.04 -2.12 10.88
CA ASP A 69 15.12 -2.74 12.21
C ASP A 69 15.69 -4.19 12.15
N ARG A 70 15.49 -4.89 11.03
CA ARG A 70 15.96 -6.28 10.81
C ARG A 70 17.34 -6.39 10.16
N SER A 71 18.08 -5.28 10.05
CA SER A 71 19.35 -5.16 9.31
C SER A 71 19.22 -5.46 7.80
N MET A 72 18.02 -5.30 7.24
CA MET A 72 17.77 -5.44 5.82
C MET A 72 17.78 -4.06 5.15
N THR A 73 18.10 -4.00 3.86
CA THR A 73 18.13 -2.76 3.09
C THR A 73 16.72 -2.28 2.74
N MET A 74 16.58 -0.97 2.50
CA MET A 74 15.35 -0.32 2.04
C MET A 74 14.83 -0.81 0.67
N THR A 75 15.67 -1.53 -0.07
CA THR A 75 15.44 -1.84 -1.48
C THR A 75 14.23 -2.75 -1.69
N LEU A 76 14.05 -3.77 -0.86
CA LEU A 76 12.96 -4.75 -0.99
C LEU A 76 11.56 -4.10 -0.87
N PRO A 77 11.24 -3.32 0.18
CA PRO A 77 9.92 -2.70 0.30
C PRO A 77 9.64 -1.64 -0.78
N ILE A 78 10.66 -0.91 -1.26
CA ILE A 78 10.49 0.05 -2.37
C ILE A 78 10.19 -0.68 -3.69
N ILE A 79 10.99 -1.69 -4.04
CA ILE A 79 10.79 -2.46 -5.28
C ILE A 79 9.40 -3.09 -5.29
N PHE A 80 8.99 -3.67 -4.16
CA PHE A 80 7.68 -4.28 -4.04
C PHE A 80 6.55 -3.26 -4.23
N TYR A 81 6.70 -2.06 -3.66
CA TYR A 81 5.72 -0.98 -3.81
C TYR A 81 5.60 -0.49 -5.26
N VAL A 82 6.73 -0.26 -5.93
CA VAL A 82 6.75 0.12 -7.36
C VAL A 82 6.05 -0.93 -8.20
N PHE A 83 6.33 -2.21 -7.92
CA PHE A 83 5.70 -3.32 -8.59
C PHE A 83 4.18 -3.38 -8.36
N THR A 84 3.69 -3.06 -7.16
CA THR A 84 2.25 -2.92 -6.87
C THR A 84 1.58 -1.88 -7.77
N VAL A 85 2.16 -0.69 -7.90
CA VAL A 85 1.58 0.40 -8.71
C VAL A 85 1.50 -0.01 -10.18
N ILE A 86 2.54 -0.67 -10.68
CA ILE A 86 2.57 -1.20 -12.05
C ILE A 86 1.44 -2.21 -12.27
N VAL A 87 1.33 -3.22 -11.40
CA VAL A 87 0.28 -4.27 -11.50
C VAL A 87 -1.12 -3.65 -11.39
N SER A 88 -1.34 -2.69 -10.49
CA SER A 88 -2.60 -1.96 -10.40
C SER A 88 -2.94 -1.22 -11.69
N GLY A 89 -1.96 -0.55 -12.32
CA GLY A 89 -2.14 0.12 -13.61
C GLY A 89 -2.56 -0.82 -14.74
N PHE A 90 -1.97 -2.01 -14.80
CA PHE A 90 -2.30 -3.03 -15.81
C PHE A 90 -3.76 -3.52 -15.72
N ASN A 91 -4.37 -3.53 -14.53
CA ASN A 91 -5.77 -3.97 -14.36
C ASN A 91 -6.80 -3.02 -15.00
N TYR A 92 -6.41 -1.80 -15.35
CA TYR A 92 -7.28 -0.82 -15.99
C TYR A 92 -7.16 -0.82 -17.53
N LEU A 93 -6.29 -1.65 -18.11
CA LEU A 93 -6.16 -1.78 -19.56
C LEU A 93 -7.37 -2.54 -20.14
N PRO A 94 -8.12 -1.96 -21.10
CA PRO A 94 -9.25 -2.64 -21.72
C PRO A 94 -8.80 -3.71 -22.73
N ASN A 95 -9.50 -4.85 -22.72
CA ASN A 95 -9.43 -5.98 -23.66
C ASN A 95 -8.03 -6.41 -24.12
N ILE A 96 -7.44 -7.35 -23.37
CA ILE A 96 -6.30 -8.15 -23.83
C ILE A 96 -6.86 -9.42 -24.48
N ASP A 97 -7.04 -9.40 -25.80
CA ASP A 97 -7.56 -10.55 -26.57
C ASP A 97 -6.50 -11.68 -26.74
N ASN A 98 -5.26 -11.43 -26.29
CA ASN A 98 -4.17 -12.39 -26.38
C ASN A 98 -4.12 -13.29 -25.13
N SER A 99 -4.46 -14.56 -25.31
CA SER A 99 -4.47 -15.57 -24.24
C SER A 99 -3.11 -15.81 -23.58
N ALA A 100 -2.01 -15.68 -24.33
CA ALA A 100 -0.66 -15.84 -23.76
C ALA A 100 -0.27 -14.68 -22.83
N VAL A 101 -0.64 -13.45 -23.19
CA VAL A 101 -0.40 -12.26 -22.34
C VAL A 101 -1.22 -12.35 -21.06
N LEU A 102 -2.47 -12.84 -21.13
CA LEU A 102 -3.32 -13.02 -19.96
C LEU A 102 -2.74 -14.04 -18.97
N ILE A 103 -2.25 -15.19 -19.46
CA ILE A 103 -1.60 -16.21 -18.62
C ILE A 103 -0.34 -15.64 -17.97
N PHE A 104 0.49 -14.92 -18.74
CA PHE A 104 1.70 -14.28 -18.23
C PHE A 104 1.39 -13.26 -17.11
N MET A 105 0.37 -12.43 -17.30
CA MET A 105 -0.10 -11.48 -16.28
C MET A 105 -0.63 -12.19 -15.04
N GLY A 106 -1.34 -13.32 -15.21
CA GLY A 106 -1.80 -14.16 -14.10
C GLY A 106 -0.64 -14.68 -13.23
N ILE A 107 0.45 -15.11 -13.86
CA ILE A 107 1.67 -15.58 -13.16
C ILE A 107 2.33 -14.43 -12.39
N ILE A 108 2.44 -13.24 -13.00
CA ILE A 108 2.96 -12.03 -12.34
C ILE A 108 2.14 -11.69 -11.09
N CYS A 109 0.81 -11.72 -11.18
CA CYS A 109 -0.08 -11.48 -10.05
C CYS A 109 0.08 -12.53 -8.93
N LEU A 110 0.30 -13.80 -9.26
CA LEU A 110 0.56 -14.84 -8.26
C LEU A 110 1.89 -14.62 -7.53
N ILE A 111 2.96 -14.28 -8.26
CA ILE A 111 4.27 -13.95 -7.67
C ILE A 111 4.12 -12.75 -6.73
N TYR A 112 3.37 -11.72 -7.14
CA TYR A 112 3.07 -10.57 -6.30
C TYR A 112 2.38 -10.98 -4.99
N TRP A 113 1.36 -11.83 -5.08
CA TRP A 113 0.60 -12.28 -3.92
C TRP A 113 1.47 -13.07 -2.92
N ILE A 114 2.32 -13.97 -3.42
CA ILE A 114 3.30 -14.71 -2.60
C ILE A 114 4.29 -13.74 -1.95
N GLY A 115 4.82 -12.76 -2.70
CA GLY A 115 5.73 -11.74 -2.18
C GLY A 115 5.09 -10.90 -1.07
N SER A 116 3.80 -10.58 -1.19
CA SER A 116 3.06 -9.85 -0.15
C SER A 116 2.99 -10.64 1.15
N ILE A 117 2.79 -11.96 1.06
CA ILE A 117 2.76 -12.84 2.24
C ILE A 117 4.16 -12.93 2.87
N LEU A 118 5.21 -13.04 2.07
CA LEU A 118 6.58 -13.05 2.60
C LEU A 118 6.92 -11.76 3.35
N ILE A 119 6.56 -10.60 2.78
CA ILE A 119 6.75 -9.30 3.45
C ILE A 119 5.97 -9.24 4.75
N LEU A 120 4.72 -9.71 4.76
CA LEU A 120 3.88 -9.78 5.96
C LEU A 120 4.56 -10.63 7.05
N VAL A 121 5.00 -11.85 6.71
CA VAL A 121 5.70 -12.73 7.65
C VAL A 121 6.97 -12.06 8.17
N LEU A 122 7.78 -11.47 7.29
CA LEU A 122 9.00 -10.75 7.67
C LEU A 122 8.72 -9.57 8.63
N THR A 123 7.61 -8.85 8.46
CA THR A 123 7.21 -7.76 9.35
C THR A 123 6.67 -8.21 10.70
N CYS A 124 6.16 -9.44 10.79
CA CYS A 124 5.69 -10.06 12.03
C CYS A 124 6.82 -10.72 12.83
N LEU A 125 7.94 -11.06 12.19
CA LEU A 125 9.12 -11.59 12.88
C LEU A 125 9.78 -10.52 13.75
N ASP A 126 10.41 -10.97 14.84
CA ASP A 126 11.06 -10.08 15.79
C ASP A 126 12.33 -9.42 15.19
N SER A 127 12.67 -8.27 15.75
CA SER A 127 13.91 -7.55 15.45
C SER A 127 15.11 -8.35 15.94
N LYS A 128 16.28 -8.16 15.31
CA LYS A 128 17.52 -8.77 15.80
C LYS A 128 17.87 -8.21 17.19
N THR A 129 18.42 -9.08 18.05
CA THR A 129 18.84 -8.76 19.42
C THR A 129 20.18 -8.03 19.47
N GLU A 130 20.96 -8.11 18.39
CA GLU A 130 22.23 -7.41 18.21
C GLU A 130 21.99 -5.99 17.72
N SER A 131 22.89 -5.07 18.08
CA SER A 131 22.99 -3.75 17.46
C SER A 131 23.21 -3.91 15.95
N ASN A 132 22.68 -2.98 15.18
CA ASN A 132 22.69 -3.01 13.72
C ASN A 132 23.35 -1.74 13.19
N LYS A 133 23.75 -1.75 11.90
CA LYS A 133 24.32 -0.59 11.18
C LYS A 133 23.47 0.68 11.32
N TYR A 134 22.17 0.54 11.52
CA TYR A 134 21.21 1.65 11.68
C TYR A 134 20.97 2.09 13.14
N GLY A 135 21.66 1.49 14.12
CA GLY A 135 21.56 1.81 15.55
C GLY A 135 21.05 0.66 16.42
N PRO A 136 21.21 0.75 17.75
CA PRO A 136 20.68 -0.23 18.69
C PRO A 136 19.14 -0.14 18.78
N SER A 137 18.49 -1.30 18.90
CA SER A 137 17.03 -1.35 19.09
C SER A 137 16.66 -0.93 20.52
N PRO A 138 15.69 -0.01 20.71
CA PRO A 138 15.21 0.39 22.03
C PRO A 138 14.74 -0.79 22.91
N LYS A 139 14.37 -1.92 22.27
CA LYS A 139 13.92 -3.14 22.94
C LYS A 139 15.07 -3.92 23.60
N TYR A 140 16.30 -3.78 23.10
CA TYR A 140 17.46 -4.58 23.50
C TYR A 140 18.66 -3.73 23.98
N ASN A 141 18.40 -2.54 24.55
CA ASN A 141 19.38 -1.57 25.13
C ASN A 141 20.40 -2.15 26.14
N ARG A 142 20.39 -3.45 26.46
CA ARG A 142 21.43 -4.11 27.28
C ARG A 142 22.57 -4.73 26.46
N ASN A 143 22.40 -4.89 25.15
CA ASN A 143 23.33 -5.62 24.29
C ASN A 143 24.11 -4.70 23.34
N GLU A 144 24.23 -3.40 23.66
CA GLU A 144 24.75 -2.32 22.79
C GLU A 144 26.20 -2.54 22.32
N THR A 145 26.93 -3.48 22.92
CA THR A 145 28.39 -3.54 22.82
C THR A 145 28.95 -4.55 21.81
N ASN A 146 28.13 -5.22 20.97
CA ASN A 146 28.59 -6.32 20.12
C ASN A 146 28.45 -6.11 18.60
N PHE A 147 28.25 -4.89 18.09
CA PHE A 147 28.27 -4.69 16.62
C PHE A 147 29.70 -4.73 16.08
N HIS A 148 30.06 -5.79 15.36
CA HIS A 148 31.39 -5.99 14.77
C HIS A 148 31.46 -5.57 13.28
N GLY A 149 30.89 -4.41 12.92
CA GLY A 149 30.91 -3.90 11.53
C GLY A 149 30.95 -2.37 11.45
N ASP A 150 31.07 -1.82 10.24
CA ASP A 150 31.09 -0.36 10.02
C ASP A 150 29.76 0.26 10.47
N ASN A 151 29.83 0.94 11.62
CA ASN A 151 28.73 1.72 12.18
C ASN A 151 28.43 2.93 11.28
N ALA A 152 27.16 3.13 10.91
CA ALA A 152 26.77 4.36 10.21
C ALA A 152 26.46 5.51 11.19
N ASN A 153 26.50 5.24 12.49
CA ASN A 153 26.14 6.15 13.56
C ASN A 153 27.38 6.50 14.40
N PRO A 154 27.76 7.78 14.54
CA PRO A 154 28.99 8.19 15.23
C PRO A 154 28.88 8.25 16.76
N VAL A 155 27.80 7.72 17.36
CA VAL A 155 27.62 7.71 18.84
C VAL A 155 28.58 6.73 19.51
N ASP A 156 29.27 5.94 18.70
CA ASP A 156 30.35 5.04 19.04
C ASP A 156 31.67 5.87 19.12
N LYS A 157 31.67 6.93 19.94
CA LYS A 157 32.88 7.65 20.39
C LYS A 157 32.76 8.03 21.85
#